data_AF-A0A923YQ01-F1
#
_entry.id   AF-A0A923YQ01-F1
#
_cell.length_a   1.000
_cell.length_b   1.000
_cell.length_c   1.000
_cell.angle_alpha   90.00
_cell.angle_beta   90.00
_cell.angle_gamma   90.00
#
_symmetry.space_group_name_H-M   'P 1'
#
loop_
_entity.id
_entity.type
_entity.pdbx_description
1 polymer ?
#
loop_
_entity_poly.entity_id
_entity_poly.type
_entity_poly.pdbx_seq_one_letter_code
_entity_poly.pdbx_strand_id
1 'polypeptide(L)'
;MLPFTKILRKASFKKDGIVWRVLVCIKGVRNSGTFVTKAQAQAWAAMRETEIRAHKESGVVVGKTYCDAFERYEKEVSRTKHGFSWEALRLSALADTVVGRTTFGDGKFSELTSDFLGQWRDLRIKTIKGSTIN
;
A
#
# COMPACT_ATOMS: atom_id res chain seq x y z
N MET A 1 24.87 -5.66 33.86
CA MET A 1 24.15 -4.82 32.87
C MET A 1 23.19 -5.74 32.13
N LEU A 2 21.94 -5.82 32.59
CA LEU A 2 21.03 -6.93 32.24
C LEU A 2 20.51 -6.84 30.80
N PRO A 3 20.60 -7.93 30.00
CA PRO A 3 19.94 -8.06 28.72
C PRO A 3 18.51 -8.55 28.94
N PHE A 4 17.49 -7.90 28.38
CA PHE A 4 16.17 -8.51 28.21
C PHE A 4 15.41 -7.83 27.08
N THR A 5 15.64 -8.33 25.87
CA THR A 5 14.73 -8.20 24.74
C THR A 5 13.35 -8.72 25.15
N LYS A 6 12.40 -7.81 25.38
CA LYS A 6 10.98 -8.15 25.54
C LYS A 6 10.17 -7.40 24.46
N ILE A 7 10.38 -7.77 23.20
CA ILE A 7 9.53 -7.34 22.08
C ILE A 7 8.24 -8.15 22.14
N LEU A 8 7.33 -7.71 23.00
CA LEU A 8 5.91 -8.08 23.02
C LEU A 8 5.23 -7.06 23.91
N ARG A 9 4.81 -5.91 23.38
CA ARG A 9 4.00 -4.96 24.15
C ARG A 9 2.84 -4.42 23.33
N LYS A 10 1.65 -4.89 23.73
CA LYS A 10 0.27 -4.54 23.36
C LYS A 10 0.03 -3.03 23.16
N ALA A 11 -1.09 -2.68 22.54
CA ALA A 11 -1.61 -1.32 22.50
C ALA A 11 -1.61 -0.63 23.88
N SER A 12 -1.06 0.59 23.94
CA SER A 12 -1.06 1.46 25.11
C SER A 12 -2.09 2.57 24.94
N PHE A 13 -2.85 2.86 25.99
CA PHE A 13 -3.92 3.85 25.99
C PHE A 13 -3.63 4.91 27.05
N LYS A 14 -3.69 6.18 26.68
CA LYS A 14 -3.55 7.33 27.59
C LYS A 14 -4.72 8.28 27.37
N LYS A 15 -5.40 8.69 28.44
CA LYS A 15 -6.35 9.79 28.39
C LYS A 15 -5.57 11.12 28.36
N ASP A 16 -5.83 11.96 27.37
CA ASP A 16 -5.19 13.26 27.18
C ASP A 16 -6.30 14.33 27.11
N GLY A 17 -6.63 14.89 28.27
CA GLY A 17 -7.80 15.75 28.43
C GLY A 17 -9.10 15.00 28.11
N ILE A 18 -9.73 15.36 26.99
CA ILE A 18 -11.04 14.85 26.54
C ILE A 18 -10.88 13.64 25.61
N VAL A 19 -9.70 13.43 25.02
CA VAL A 19 -9.46 12.36 24.04
C VAL A 19 -8.66 11.20 24.63
N TRP A 20 -8.75 10.05 23.97
CA TRP A 20 -7.97 8.85 24.22
C TRP A 20 -6.90 8.70 23.15
N ARG A 21 -5.63 8.84 23.52
CA ARG A 21 -4.49 8.52 22.66
C ARG A 21 -4.17 7.03 22.79
N VAL A 22 -3.95 6.39 21.65
CA VAL A 22 -3.52 4.99 21.57
C VAL A 22 -2.23 4.87 20.79
N LEU A 23 -1.35 3.98 21.25
CA LEU A 23 -0.08 3.64 20.59
C LEU A 23 0.01 2.12 20.43
N VAL A 24 0.24 1.64 19.22
CA VAL A 24 0.46 0.23 18.89
C VAL A 24 1.91 0.06 18.46
N CYS A 25 2.61 -0.92 19.06
CA CYS A 25 4.00 -1.24 18.74
C CYS A 25 4.17 -2.76 18.58
N ILE A 26 4.14 -3.27 17.35
CA ILE A 26 4.22 -4.71 17.04
C ILE A 26 5.24 -4.90 15.93
N LYS A 27 6.11 -5.93 16.06
CA LYS A 27 7.14 -6.28 15.05
C LYS A 27 8.02 -5.09 14.60
N GLY A 28 8.28 -4.14 15.50
CA GLY A 28 9.09 -2.94 15.20
C GLY A 28 8.32 -1.79 14.54
N VAL A 29 7.03 -1.98 14.23
CA VAL A 29 6.19 -0.93 13.64
C VAL A 29 5.37 -0.23 14.71
N ARG A 30 5.38 1.11 14.63
CA ARG A 30 4.72 2.01 15.58
C ARG A 30 3.63 2.81 14.89
N ASN A 31 2.38 2.65 15.34
CA ASN A 31 1.25 3.47 14.94
C ASN A 31 0.63 4.17 16.15
N SER A 32 0.07 5.37 15.95
CA SER A 32 -0.67 6.09 16.98
C SER A 32 -1.96 6.69 16.43
N GLY A 33 -2.97 6.83 17.29
CA GLY A 33 -4.24 7.47 16.98
C GLY A 33 -4.84 8.18 18.19
N THR A 34 -5.83 9.04 17.97
CA THR A 34 -6.60 9.73 19.01
C THR A 34 -8.09 9.58 18.76
N PHE A 35 -8.86 9.23 19.80
CA PHE A 35 -10.29 8.92 19.71
C PHE A 35 -11.07 9.59 20.84
N VAL A 36 -12.36 9.84 20.64
CA VAL A 36 -13.22 10.47 21.66
C VAL A 36 -13.45 9.53 22.83
N THR A 37 -13.62 8.22 22.55
CA THR A 37 -13.90 7.22 23.58
C THR A 37 -12.81 6.17 23.68
N LYS A 38 -12.66 5.58 24.87
CA LYS A 38 -11.75 4.45 25.11
C LYS A 38 -12.13 3.24 24.25
N ALA A 39 -13.43 3.00 24.05
CA ALA A 39 -13.93 1.89 23.24
C ALA A 39 -13.51 2.02 21.77
N GLN A 40 -13.63 3.22 21.19
CA GLN A 40 -13.14 3.50 19.83
C GLN A 40 -11.63 3.29 19.72
N ALA A 41 -10.86 3.78 20.71
CA ALA A 41 -9.42 3.57 20.74
C ALA A 41 -9.06 2.07 20.79
N GLN A 42 -9.78 1.27 21.59
CA GLN A 42 -9.58 -0.17 21.70
C GLN A 42 -9.95 -0.91 20.42
N ALA A 43 -11.08 -0.57 19.79
CA ALA A 43 -11.49 -1.15 18.51
C ALA A 43 -10.46 -0.86 17.41
N TRP A 44 -10.01 0.40 17.30
CA TRP A 44 -8.96 0.77 16.37
C TRP A 44 -7.66 0.04 16.64
N ALA A 45 -7.26 -0.10 17.91
CA ALA A 45 -6.07 -0.84 18.29
C ALA A 45 -6.16 -2.31 17.84
N ALA A 46 -7.25 -2.99 18.13
CA ALA A 46 -7.43 -4.40 17.77
C ALA A 46 -7.37 -4.61 16.24
N MET A 47 -8.03 -3.74 15.47
CA MET A 47 -7.94 -3.73 14.01
C MET A 47 -6.51 -3.53 13.55
N ARG A 48 -5.82 -2.49 14.08
CA ARG A 48 -4.47 -2.15 13.65
C ARG A 48 -3.45 -3.23 14.02
N GLU A 49 -3.57 -3.81 15.20
CA GLU A 49 -2.72 -4.94 15.60
C GLU A 49 -2.91 -6.15 14.66
N THR A 50 -4.14 -6.39 14.19
CA THR A 50 -4.44 -7.46 13.23
C THR A 50 -3.82 -7.16 11.87
N GLU A 51 -3.92 -5.93 11.38
CA GLU A 51 -3.29 -5.49 10.13
C GLU A 51 -1.78 -5.62 10.17
N ILE A 52 -1.14 -5.17 11.25
CA ILE A 52 0.31 -5.27 11.46
C ILE A 52 0.75 -6.73 11.51
N ARG A 53 0.02 -7.59 12.24
CA ARG A 53 0.32 -9.03 12.28
C ARG A 53 0.17 -9.70 10.92
N ALA A 54 -0.83 -9.28 10.14
CA ALA A 54 -1.11 -9.76 8.79
C ALA A 54 -0.21 -9.13 7.70
N HIS A 55 0.83 -8.37 8.08
CA HIS A 55 1.72 -7.67 7.15
C HIS A 55 0.98 -6.73 6.16
N LYS A 56 -0.20 -6.22 6.53
CA LYS A 56 -0.98 -5.25 5.74
C LYS A 56 -0.48 -3.80 5.86
N GLU A 57 0.70 -3.58 6.44
CA GLU A 57 1.22 -2.24 6.73
C GLU A 57 1.48 -1.38 5.50
N SER A 58 1.83 -1.99 4.38
CA SER A 58 2.07 -1.29 3.12
C SER A 58 0.79 -1.00 2.32
N GLY A 59 -0.38 -1.46 2.78
CA GLY A 59 -1.60 -1.50 1.94
C GLY A 59 -1.49 -2.48 0.77
N VAL A 60 -0.34 -3.16 0.62
CA VAL A 60 -0.13 -4.24 -0.33
C VAL A 60 -0.72 -5.50 0.26
N VAL A 61 -1.85 -5.94 -0.29
CA VAL A 61 -2.38 -7.26 0.01
C VAL A 61 -1.43 -8.28 -0.63
N VAL A 62 -0.87 -9.16 0.20
CA VAL A 62 0.05 -10.23 -0.25
C VAL A 62 -0.59 -11.01 -1.39
N GLY A 63 0.15 -11.18 -2.48
CA GLY A 63 -0.30 -11.92 -3.67
C GLY A 63 -1.09 -11.10 -4.69
N LYS A 64 -1.40 -9.82 -4.42
CA LYS A 64 -2.04 -8.94 -5.41
C LYS A 64 -1.05 -8.47 -6.48
N THR A 65 -1.54 -8.45 -7.72
CA THR A 65 -0.78 -8.01 -8.89
C THR A 65 -1.04 -6.54 -9.21
N TYR A 66 -0.25 -5.93 -10.09
CA TYR A 66 -0.53 -4.58 -10.57
C TYR A 66 -1.85 -4.51 -11.33
N CYS A 67 -2.23 -5.58 -12.04
CA CYS A 67 -3.52 -5.68 -12.72
C CYS A 67 -4.70 -5.56 -11.74
N ASP A 68 -4.66 -6.26 -10.59
CA ASP A 68 -5.66 -6.11 -9.53
C ASP A 68 -5.83 -4.64 -9.10
N ALA A 69 -4.73 -3.91 -8.98
CA ALA A 69 -4.76 -2.50 -8.59
C ALA A 69 -5.26 -1.59 -9.71
N PHE A 70 -4.87 -1.83 -10.95
CA PHE A 70 -5.34 -1.08 -12.11
C PHE A 70 -6.85 -1.21 -12.28
N GLU A 71 -7.39 -2.44 -12.20
CA GLU A 71 -8.82 -2.66 -12.27
C GLU A 71 -9.57 -1.95 -11.13
N ARG A 72 -9.06 -2.04 -9.90
CA ARG A 72 -9.67 -1.35 -8.76
C ARG A 72 -9.66 0.15 -8.97
N TYR A 73 -8.52 0.70 -9.39
CA TYR A 73 -8.39 2.13 -9.64
C TYR A 73 -9.30 2.61 -10.77
N GLU A 74 -9.43 1.83 -11.84
CA GLU A 74 -10.37 2.11 -12.92
C GLU A 74 -11.81 2.21 -12.39
N LYS A 75 -12.26 1.20 -11.64
CA LYS A 75 -13.63 1.06 -11.13
C LYS A 75 -13.97 2.13 -10.08
N GLU A 76 -13.07 2.39 -9.16
CA GLU A 76 -13.33 3.23 -7.98
C GLU A 76 -12.94 4.69 -8.17
N VAL A 77 -11.93 4.98 -8.99
CA VAL A 77 -11.33 6.32 -9.11
C VAL A 77 -11.44 6.87 -10.53
N SER A 78 -11.06 6.09 -11.54
CA SER A 78 -11.01 6.59 -12.91
C SER A 78 -12.39 6.97 -13.43
N ARG A 79 -13.41 6.14 -13.17
CA ARG A 79 -14.80 6.36 -13.59
C ARG A 79 -15.41 7.70 -13.14
N THR A 80 -14.90 8.32 -12.08
CA THR A 80 -15.39 9.62 -11.60
C THR A 80 -14.69 10.81 -12.27
N LYS A 81 -13.68 10.58 -13.11
CA LYS A 81 -12.90 11.63 -13.77
C LYS A 81 -13.40 11.91 -15.19
N HIS A 82 -13.22 13.14 -15.65
CA HIS A 82 -13.28 13.44 -17.07
C HIS A 82 -12.13 12.73 -17.80
N GLY A 83 -12.45 12.02 -18.89
CA GLY A 83 -11.46 11.27 -19.67
C GLY A 83 -11.18 9.85 -19.16
N PHE A 84 -12.05 9.29 -18.30
CA PHE A 84 -11.89 7.94 -17.74
C PHE A 84 -11.59 6.86 -18.81
N SER A 85 -12.22 6.92 -19.99
CA SER A 85 -12.00 5.94 -21.06
C SER A 85 -10.55 5.91 -21.54
N TRP A 86 -9.88 7.06 -21.59
CA TRP A 86 -8.47 7.14 -21.96
C TRP A 86 -7.56 6.63 -20.86
N GLU A 87 -7.92 6.85 -19.60
CA GLU A 87 -7.18 6.33 -18.46
C GLU A 87 -7.31 4.81 -18.37
N ALA A 88 -8.52 4.25 -18.55
CA ALA A 88 -8.76 2.81 -18.65
C ALA A 88 -7.93 2.16 -19.76
N LEU A 89 -7.92 2.75 -20.96
CA LEU A 89 -7.11 2.26 -22.08
C LEU A 89 -5.61 2.27 -21.75
N ARG A 90 -5.12 3.33 -21.08
CA ARG A 90 -3.71 3.41 -20.69
C ARG A 90 -3.34 2.39 -19.61
N LEU A 91 -4.24 2.16 -18.64
CA LEU A 91 -4.04 1.16 -17.59
C LEU A 91 -4.02 -0.26 -18.17
N SER A 92 -4.92 -0.58 -19.10
CA SER A 92 -4.93 -1.85 -19.83
C SER A 92 -3.64 -2.03 -20.65
N ALA A 93 -3.28 -1.02 -21.46
CA ALA A 93 -2.06 -1.09 -22.25
C ALA A 93 -0.78 -1.21 -21.39
N LEU A 94 -0.77 -0.57 -20.21
CA LEU A 94 0.30 -0.73 -19.25
C LEU A 94 0.34 -2.16 -18.70
N ALA A 95 -0.80 -2.73 -18.31
CA ALA A 95 -0.90 -4.09 -17.82
C ALA A 95 -0.33 -5.10 -18.82
N ASP A 96 -0.65 -4.95 -20.10
CA ASP A 96 -0.23 -5.87 -21.17
C ASP A 96 1.24 -5.72 -21.60
N THR A 97 1.96 -4.73 -21.07
CA THR A 97 3.36 -4.49 -21.46
C THR A 97 4.28 -5.59 -20.92
N VAL A 98 5.05 -6.25 -21.78
CA VAL A 98 6.04 -7.24 -21.35
C VAL A 98 7.37 -6.56 -21.01
N VAL A 99 7.87 -6.79 -19.79
CA VAL A 99 9.16 -6.32 -19.29
C VAL A 99 10.04 -7.53 -18.98
N GLY A 100 11.03 -7.78 -19.83
CA GLY A 100 11.87 -8.97 -19.73
C GLY A 100 11.06 -10.25 -19.95
N ARG A 101 10.83 -11.03 -18.88
CA ARG A 101 10.05 -12.28 -18.90
C ARG A 101 8.68 -12.17 -18.22
N THR A 102 8.32 -10.97 -17.76
CA THR A 102 7.13 -10.76 -16.94
C THR A 102 6.24 -9.73 -17.62
N THR A 103 4.95 -10.05 -17.77
CA THR A 103 3.93 -9.07 -18.14
C THR A 103 3.73 -8.10 -16.98
N PHE A 104 3.72 -6.79 -17.24
CA PHE A 104 3.70 -5.77 -16.19
C PHE A 104 2.53 -6.00 -15.24
N GLY A 105 1.32 -6.22 -15.76
CA GLY A 105 0.12 -6.47 -14.97
C GLY A 105 0.22 -7.68 -14.03
N ASP A 106 1.00 -8.70 -14.37
CA ASP A 106 1.18 -9.92 -13.55
C ASP A 106 2.19 -9.72 -12.41
N GLY A 107 2.97 -8.64 -12.45
CA GLY A 107 3.92 -8.29 -11.41
C GLY A 107 3.22 -8.10 -10.07
N LYS A 108 3.76 -8.72 -9.01
CA LYS A 108 3.25 -8.57 -7.65
C LYS A 108 3.88 -7.36 -6.98
N PHE A 109 3.08 -6.65 -6.19
CA PHE A 109 3.56 -5.53 -5.38
C PHE A 109 4.67 -5.90 -4.39
N SER A 110 4.71 -7.14 -3.90
CA SER A 110 5.79 -7.63 -3.04
C SER A 110 7.13 -7.80 -3.77
N GLU A 111 7.11 -7.82 -5.11
CA GLU A 111 8.25 -8.07 -5.98
C GLU A 111 8.62 -6.81 -6.79
N LEU A 112 7.98 -5.66 -6.52
CA LEU A 112 8.27 -4.40 -7.20
C LEU A 112 9.67 -3.92 -6.84
N THR A 113 10.52 -3.77 -7.86
CA THR A 113 11.87 -3.22 -7.69
C THR A 113 12.05 -1.98 -8.57
N SER A 114 13.01 -1.12 -8.18
CA SER A 114 13.41 0.02 -9.00
C SER A 114 13.97 -0.40 -10.36
N ASP A 115 14.65 -1.56 -10.42
CA ASP A 115 15.21 -2.11 -11.64
C ASP A 115 14.11 -2.49 -12.65
N PHE A 116 13.05 -3.16 -12.18
CA PHE A 116 11.89 -3.50 -13.02
C PHE A 116 11.23 -2.24 -13.62
N LEU A 117 11.05 -1.19 -12.81
CA LEU A 117 10.51 0.09 -13.28
C LEU A 117 11.46 0.80 -14.26
N GLY A 118 12.77 0.70 -14.05
CA GLY A 118 13.78 1.21 -14.97
C GLY A 118 13.71 0.54 -16.33
N GLN A 119 13.62 -0.79 -16.36
CA GLN A 119 13.47 -1.57 -17.60
C GLN A 119 12.19 -1.19 -18.35
N TRP A 120 11.06 -1.07 -17.65
CA TRP A 120 9.80 -0.61 -18.24
C TRP A 120 9.93 0.79 -18.88
N ARG A 121 10.54 1.73 -18.16
CA ARG A 121 10.77 3.09 -18.65
C ARG A 121 11.61 3.08 -19.92
N ASP A 122 12.72 2.36 -19.91
CA ASP A 122 13.68 2.32 -21.01
C ASP A 122 13.07 1.63 -22.26
N LEU A 123 12.18 0.65 -22.07
CA LEU A 123 11.37 0.07 -23.15
C LEU A 123 10.43 1.13 -23.75
N ARG A 124 9.71 1.88 -22.92
CA ARG A 124 8.73 2.87 -23.37
C ARG A 124 9.38 4.06 -24.08
N ILE A 125 10.54 4.53 -23.62
CA ILE A 125 11.28 5.63 -24.26
C ILE A 125 11.57 5.35 -25.74
N LYS A 126 11.75 4.08 -26.12
CA LYS A 126 12.01 3.71 -27.52
C LYS A 126 10.79 3.88 -28.43
N THR A 127 9.58 3.84 -27.87
CA THR A 127 8.33 3.77 -28.64
C THR A 127 7.53 5.07 -28.56
N ILE A 128 7.70 5.88 -27.51
CA ILE A 128 6.94 7.10 -27.29
C ILE A 128 7.84 8.30 -26.96
N LYS A 129 7.34 9.51 -27.23
CA LYS A 129 8.02 10.75 -26.83
C LYS A 129 8.13 10.81 -25.31
N GLY A 130 9.29 11.23 -24.81
CA GLY A 130 9.61 11.24 -23.37
C GLY A 130 8.60 11.97 -22.49
N SER A 131 7.89 12.98 -23.03
CA SER A 131 6.83 13.71 -22.31
C SER A 131 5.64 12.87 -21.87
N THR A 132 5.49 11.65 -22.38
CA THR A 132 4.39 10.73 -22.04
C THR A 132 4.77 9.77 -20.89
N ILE A 133 6.00 9.84 -20.37
CA ILE A 133 6.54 8.95 -19.32
C ILE A 133 6.71 9.68 -17.96
N ASN A 134 6.49 11.00 -17.93
CA ASN A 134 6.63 11.85 -16.74
C ASN A 134 5.61 11.55 -15.63
#